data_AF-A0A2A6F9P7-F1
#
_entry.id   AF-A0A2A6F9P7-F1
#
_cell.length_a   1.000
_cell.length_b   1.000
_cell.length_c   1.000
_cell.angle_alpha   90.00
_cell.angle_beta   90.00
_cell.angle_gamma   90.00
#
_symmetry.space_group_name_H-M   'P 1'
#
loop_
_entity.id
_entity.type
_entity.pdbx_description
1 polymer ?
#
loop_
_entity_poly.entity_id
_entity_poly.type
_entity_poly.pdbx_seq_one_letter_code
_entity_poly.pdbx_strand_id
1 'polypeptide(L)'
;MTKSGSASAASKPSCGRSSGKGRASGKGRAAKSLVLKNPAAAKREYLSLLKELDRRRRNNQLAAYQPYARQAAFHAAGATNRERLFMAGNQLGKTSAGGAEWAMHLTGRYPAWWQGKVFDQPVRLWAAGVTGEGTRDNPQRILVGPPQQPAEWGTGMIPADAIAHTIMGRNAAGALDSVVVRHGGGGDVQAGESVLSFKSYEKGREKWQGETLHGVWFDEEPPLDIYSEGLTRTNATGGITIVTFTPLLGMSDVVLRFLSAEEVERMGKG
;
A
#
# COMPACT_ATOMS: atom_id res chain seq x y z
N MET A 1 10.70 -49.72 -30.17
CA MET A 1 10.60 -51.19 -30.41
C MET A 1 11.15 -51.84 -29.15
N THR A 2 10.45 -52.59 -28.31
CA THR A 2 9.44 -53.63 -28.54
C THR A 2 8.53 -53.75 -27.30
N LYS A 3 7.25 -54.05 -27.58
CA LYS A 3 6.25 -54.54 -26.63
C LYS A 3 6.63 -55.93 -26.12
N SER A 4 6.15 -56.29 -24.93
CA SER A 4 5.37 -57.54 -24.75
C SER A 4 4.86 -57.65 -23.32
N GLY A 5 3.54 -57.62 -23.16
CA GLY A 5 2.90 -58.15 -21.96
C GLY A 5 2.90 -59.67 -21.98
N SER A 6 2.55 -60.27 -20.84
CA SER A 6 1.89 -61.57 -20.82
C SER A 6 0.98 -61.64 -19.60
N ALA A 7 -0.28 -61.96 -19.86
CA ALA A 7 -1.28 -62.39 -18.89
C ALA A 7 -1.41 -63.92 -19.01
N SER A 8 -1.62 -64.62 -17.90
CA SER A 8 -2.11 -66.01 -17.83
C SER A 8 -2.22 -66.38 -16.35
N ALA A 9 -3.15 -67.19 -15.84
CA ALA A 9 -4.43 -67.71 -16.27
C ALA A 9 -5.14 -68.21 -15.00
N ALA A 10 -6.44 -68.44 -15.14
CA ALA A 10 -7.35 -68.87 -14.09
C ALA A 10 -7.12 -70.31 -13.61
N SER A 11 -7.57 -70.60 -12.38
CA SER A 11 -8.12 -71.91 -12.03
C SER A 11 -9.45 -71.73 -11.27
N LYS A 12 -10.47 -72.48 -11.70
CA LYS A 12 -11.84 -72.50 -11.16
C LYS A 12 -11.98 -73.58 -10.05
N PRO A 13 -13.19 -74.02 -9.63
CA PRO A 13 -13.72 -73.75 -8.28
C PRO A 13 -13.92 -75.04 -7.46
N SER A 14 -14.02 -74.95 -6.14
CA SER A 14 -14.55 -76.05 -5.33
C SER A 14 -15.86 -75.65 -4.65
N CYS A 15 -16.93 -76.31 -5.09
CA CYS A 15 -18.27 -76.25 -4.56
C CYS A 15 -18.32 -76.99 -3.21
N GLY A 16 -18.81 -76.33 -2.16
CA GLY A 16 -19.08 -76.94 -0.86
C GLY A 16 -20.40 -76.42 -0.32
N ARG A 17 -21.49 -77.13 -0.63
CA ARG A 17 -22.79 -76.96 0.03
C ARG A 17 -22.66 -77.38 1.49
N SER A 18 -23.00 -76.50 2.43
CA SER A 18 -23.57 -76.92 3.71
C SER A 18 -24.69 -75.97 4.12
N SER A 19 -25.84 -76.58 4.36
CA SER A 19 -27.11 -75.99 4.75
C SER A 19 -27.13 -75.71 6.24
N GLY A 20 -27.28 -74.43 6.62
CA GLY A 20 -27.52 -74.00 7.99
C GLY A 20 -28.59 -72.91 8.03
N LYS A 21 -29.81 -73.27 8.44
CA LYS A 21 -30.87 -72.33 8.79
C LYS A 21 -30.40 -71.49 9.98
N GLY A 22 -30.27 -70.17 9.80
CA GLY A 22 -29.92 -69.22 10.85
C GLY A 22 -30.71 -67.92 10.67
N ARG A 23 -31.43 -67.54 11.72
CA ARG A 23 -32.39 -66.45 11.82
C ARG A 23 -31.90 -65.10 11.26
N ALA A 24 -32.85 -64.38 10.67
CA ALA A 24 -32.74 -62.95 10.43
C ALA A 24 -32.54 -62.19 11.76
N SER A 25 -31.46 -61.42 11.84
CA SER A 25 -31.32 -60.32 12.80
C SER A 25 -30.63 -59.17 12.10
N GLY A 26 -31.40 -58.19 11.65
CA GLY A 26 -30.87 -56.87 11.34
C GLY A 26 -30.37 -56.22 12.62
N LYS A 27 -29.18 -55.60 12.57
CA LYS A 27 -28.84 -54.38 13.32
C LYS A 27 -27.49 -53.83 12.85
N GLY A 28 -27.59 -52.77 12.04
CA GLY A 28 -26.74 -51.59 12.02
C GLY A 28 -25.22 -51.77 11.98
N ARG A 29 -24.63 -51.66 10.78
CA ARG A 29 -23.31 -51.05 10.64
C ARG A 29 -23.41 -49.62 11.17
N ALA A 30 -22.79 -49.34 12.31
CA ALA A 30 -22.61 -47.98 12.79
C ALA A 30 -21.69 -47.25 11.80
N ALA A 31 -22.30 -46.51 10.87
CA ALA A 31 -21.61 -45.44 10.17
C ALA A 31 -21.10 -44.49 11.26
N LYS A 32 -19.77 -44.36 11.39
CA LYS A 32 -19.17 -43.28 12.16
C LYS A 32 -19.70 -41.99 11.56
N SER A 33 -20.70 -41.42 12.22
CA SER A 33 -21.21 -40.08 11.98
C SER A 33 -20.00 -39.15 12.04
N LEU A 34 -19.58 -38.69 10.87
CA LEU A 34 -18.73 -37.52 10.77
C LEU A 34 -19.58 -36.41 11.40
N VAL A 35 -19.27 -36.04 12.64
CA VAL A 35 -19.99 -35.00 13.37
C VAL A 35 -19.93 -33.75 12.49
N LEU A 36 -21.01 -33.49 11.77
CA LEU A 36 -21.22 -32.22 11.09
C LEU A 36 -21.17 -31.18 12.20
N LYS A 37 -20.08 -30.40 12.22
CA LYS A 37 -19.96 -29.22 13.10
C LYS A 37 -21.30 -28.50 13.08
N ASN A 38 -21.88 -28.25 14.26
CA ASN A 38 -23.15 -27.58 14.41
C ASN A 38 -23.23 -26.41 13.41
N PRO A 39 -24.18 -26.42 12.44
CA PRO A 39 -24.20 -25.43 11.36
C PRO A 39 -24.23 -23.98 11.86
N ALA A 40 -24.83 -23.75 13.03
CA ALA A 40 -24.86 -22.44 13.67
C ALA A 40 -23.47 -22.02 14.21
N ALA A 41 -22.69 -22.96 14.75
CA ALA A 41 -21.33 -22.70 15.21
C ALA A 41 -20.38 -22.44 14.03
N ALA A 42 -20.48 -23.25 12.97
CA ALA A 42 -19.72 -23.06 11.73
C ALA A 42 -20.05 -21.70 11.07
N LYS A 43 -21.32 -21.29 11.06
CA LYS A 43 -21.74 -19.97 10.56
C LYS A 43 -21.17 -18.82 11.39
N ARG A 44 -21.13 -18.94 12.72
CA ARG A 44 -20.53 -17.92 13.61
C ARG A 44 -19.01 -17.80 13.41
N GLU A 45 -18.32 -18.94 13.33
CA GLU A 45 -16.88 -19.00 13.03
C GLU A 45 -16.59 -18.35 11.66
N TYR A 46 -17.36 -18.70 10.64
CA TYR A 46 -17.24 -18.12 9.30
C TYR A 46 -17.44 -16.59 9.30
N LEU A 47 -18.47 -16.08 9.99
CA LEU A 47 -18.69 -14.63 10.12
C LEU A 47 -17.56 -13.93 10.88
N SER A 48 -16.98 -14.58 11.90
CA SER A 48 -15.82 -14.05 12.63
C SER A 48 -14.59 -13.93 11.73
N LEU A 49 -14.33 -14.96 10.92
CA LEU A 49 -13.21 -14.97 9.97
C LEU A 49 -13.37 -13.89 8.89
N LEU A 50 -14.60 -13.71 8.37
CA LEU A 50 -14.88 -12.63 7.41
C LEU A 50 -14.65 -11.24 8.01
N LYS A 51 -15.06 -11.01 9.27
CA LYS A 51 -14.82 -9.74 9.97
C LYS A 51 -13.32 -9.48 10.19
N GLU A 52 -12.56 -10.50 10.57
CA GLU A 52 -11.11 -10.35 10.76
C GLU A 52 -10.39 -10.10 9.43
N LEU A 53 -10.81 -10.78 8.37
CA LEU A 53 -10.25 -10.57 7.03
C LEU A 53 -10.55 -9.17 6.50
N ASP A 54 -11.78 -8.69 6.69
CA ASP A 54 -12.17 -7.31 6.38
C ASP A 54 -11.35 -6.29 7.19
N ARG A 55 -11.20 -6.50 8.50
CA ARG A 55 -10.37 -5.66 9.37
C ARG A 55 -8.91 -5.60 8.89
N ARG A 56 -8.31 -6.74 8.54
CA ARG A 56 -6.93 -6.78 8.03
C ARG A 56 -6.77 -6.06 6.69
N ARG A 57 -7.74 -6.20 5.79
CA ARG A 57 -7.76 -5.49 4.52
C ARG A 57 -7.86 -3.98 4.71
N ARG A 58 -8.77 -3.53 5.58
CA ARG A 58 -8.95 -2.10 5.87
C ARG A 58 -7.72 -1.48 6.52
N ASN A 59 -7.05 -2.20 7.41
CA ASN A 59 -5.92 -1.67 8.19
C ASN A 59 -4.56 -1.77 7.49
N ASN A 60 -4.52 -2.23 6.24
CA ASN A 60 -3.29 -2.36 5.47
C ASN A 60 -3.60 -2.25 3.96
N GLN A 61 -3.98 -1.05 3.52
CA GLN A 61 -4.26 -0.82 2.10
C GLN A 61 -3.01 -1.01 1.23
N LEU A 62 -1.82 -0.74 1.79
CA LEU A 62 -0.55 -0.93 1.09
C LEU A 62 -0.35 -2.37 0.60
N ALA A 63 -0.71 -3.37 1.40
CA ALA A 63 -0.60 -4.77 0.97
C ALA A 63 -1.52 -5.13 -0.20
N ALA A 64 -2.61 -4.38 -0.39
CA ALA A 64 -3.54 -4.56 -1.50
C ALA A 64 -3.22 -3.65 -2.70
N TYR A 65 -2.28 -2.71 -2.57
CA TYR A 65 -1.94 -1.76 -3.62
C TYR A 65 -1.26 -2.48 -4.80
N GLN A 66 -1.89 -2.37 -5.97
CA GLN A 66 -1.32 -2.80 -7.25
C GLN A 66 -1.36 -1.62 -8.22
N PRO A 67 -0.21 -1.06 -8.60
CA PRO A 67 -0.18 0.06 -9.52
C PRO A 67 -0.60 -0.41 -10.92
N TYR A 68 -1.39 0.40 -11.61
CA TYR A 68 -1.56 0.22 -13.06
C TYR A 68 -0.31 0.72 -13.80
N ALA A 69 -0.24 0.45 -15.11
CA ALA A 69 0.98 0.68 -15.91
C ALA A 69 1.66 2.05 -15.72
N ARG A 70 0.90 3.17 -15.67
CA ARG A 70 1.51 4.50 -15.51
C ARG A 70 2.02 4.75 -14.09
N GLN A 71 1.32 4.26 -13.06
CA GLN A 71 1.79 4.31 -11.68
C GLN A 71 3.07 3.48 -11.52
N ALA A 72 3.10 2.28 -12.09
CA ALA A 72 4.27 1.41 -12.04
C ALA A 72 5.48 2.06 -12.71
N ALA A 73 5.28 2.69 -13.87
CA ALA A 73 6.32 3.46 -14.55
C ALA A 73 6.81 4.64 -13.72
N PHE A 74 5.91 5.40 -13.09
CA PHE A 74 6.25 6.50 -12.20
C PHE A 74 7.08 6.04 -10.99
N HIS A 75 6.72 4.92 -10.37
CA HIS A 75 7.49 4.33 -9.26
C HIS A 75 8.87 3.85 -9.71
N ALA A 76 8.93 3.09 -10.82
CA ALA A 76 10.18 2.56 -11.36
C ALA A 76 11.16 3.67 -11.76
N ALA A 77 10.66 4.78 -12.30
CA ALA A 77 11.48 5.95 -12.62
C ALA A 77 12.23 6.52 -11.40
N GLY A 78 11.77 6.25 -10.18
CA GLY A 78 12.41 6.69 -8.93
C GLY A 78 13.76 6.02 -8.66
N ALA A 79 14.07 4.91 -9.32
CA ALA A 79 15.38 4.27 -9.19
C ALA A 79 16.52 5.15 -9.72
N THR A 80 16.27 5.91 -10.80
CA THR A 80 17.29 6.73 -11.47
C THR A 80 17.04 8.22 -11.33
N ASN A 81 15.80 8.65 -11.10
CA ASN A 81 15.43 10.06 -11.05
C ASN A 81 15.08 10.49 -9.62
N ARG A 82 15.82 11.46 -9.10
CA ARG A 82 15.56 12.05 -7.78
C ARG A 82 14.29 12.90 -7.78
N GLU A 83 13.98 13.55 -8.89
CA GLU A 83 12.80 14.39 -9.06
C GLU A 83 11.85 13.72 -10.03
N ARG A 84 10.58 13.60 -9.67
CA ARG A 84 9.55 13.03 -10.55
C ARG A 84 8.25 13.79 -10.46
N LEU A 85 7.61 13.90 -11.61
CA LEU A 85 6.29 14.47 -11.74
C LEU A 85 5.31 13.40 -12.20
N PHE A 86 4.24 13.20 -11.44
CA PHE A 86 3.08 12.42 -11.88
C PHE A 86 1.92 13.35 -12.22
N MET A 87 1.87 13.71 -13.49
CA MET A 87 0.83 14.57 -14.05
C MET A 87 -0.32 13.71 -14.61
N ALA A 88 -1.51 13.87 -14.04
CA ALA A 88 -2.70 13.14 -14.46
C ALA A 88 -3.98 13.94 -14.18
N GLY A 89 -5.05 13.66 -14.93
CA GLY A 89 -6.40 14.17 -14.67
C GLY A 89 -6.92 13.79 -13.28
N ASN A 90 -8.00 14.47 -12.86
CA ASN A 90 -8.66 14.20 -11.58
C ASN A 90 -9.11 12.74 -11.48
N GLN A 91 -8.98 12.17 -10.27
CA GLN A 91 -9.37 10.79 -9.95
C GLN A 91 -8.61 9.68 -10.70
N LEU A 92 -7.51 10.01 -11.39
CA LEU A 92 -6.65 9.01 -12.05
C LEU A 92 -5.59 8.38 -11.13
N GLY A 93 -5.80 8.40 -9.81
CA GLY A 93 -4.92 7.74 -8.85
C GLY A 93 -3.56 8.41 -8.61
N LYS A 94 -3.44 9.72 -8.86
CA LYS A 94 -2.21 10.50 -8.60
C LYS A 94 -1.82 10.47 -7.11
N THR A 95 -2.76 10.82 -6.23
CA THR A 95 -2.54 10.88 -4.78
C THR A 95 -2.39 9.48 -4.17
N SER A 96 -3.07 8.46 -4.73
CA SER A 96 -2.89 7.09 -4.25
C SER A 96 -1.51 6.53 -4.60
N ALA A 97 -0.93 6.91 -5.74
CA ALA A 97 0.45 6.56 -6.09
C ALA A 97 1.44 7.21 -5.13
N GLY A 98 1.32 8.53 -4.89
CA GLY A 98 2.17 9.24 -3.93
C GLY A 98 2.06 8.63 -2.52
N GLY A 99 0.83 8.36 -2.07
CA GLY A 99 0.58 7.76 -0.76
C GLY A 99 1.14 6.33 -0.61
N ALA A 100 1.01 5.49 -1.64
CA ALA A 100 1.54 4.14 -1.61
C ALA A 100 3.08 4.15 -1.55
N GLU A 101 3.72 4.95 -2.40
CA GLU A 101 5.17 5.10 -2.40
C GLU A 101 5.71 5.65 -1.06
N TRP A 102 5.07 6.68 -0.51
CA TRP A 102 5.42 7.22 0.82
C TRP A 102 5.28 6.14 1.90
N ALA A 103 4.19 5.37 1.91
CA ALA A 103 4.00 4.31 2.89
C ALA A 103 5.07 3.20 2.75
N MET A 104 5.49 2.84 1.54
CA MET A 104 6.59 1.89 1.32
C MET A 104 7.89 2.41 1.91
N HIS A 105 8.23 3.68 1.63
CA HIS A 105 9.46 4.30 2.16
C HIS A 105 9.45 4.45 3.68
N LEU A 106 8.32 4.88 4.27
CA LEU A 106 8.21 5.04 5.72
C LEU A 106 8.37 3.71 6.45
N THR A 107 7.79 2.64 5.92
CA THR A 107 7.77 1.32 6.56
C THR A 107 8.95 0.42 6.19
N GLY A 108 9.63 0.72 5.08
CA GLY A 108 10.58 -0.18 4.43
C GLY A 108 9.91 -1.44 3.84
N ARG A 109 8.58 -1.46 3.69
CA ARG A 109 7.83 -2.62 3.17
C ARG A 109 7.65 -2.49 1.66
N TYR A 110 8.67 -2.89 0.93
CA TYR A 110 8.65 -2.89 -0.53
C TYR A 110 8.06 -4.20 -1.07
N PRO A 111 7.01 -4.16 -1.90
CA PRO A 111 6.46 -5.37 -2.52
C PRO A 111 7.41 -5.92 -3.60
N ALA A 112 7.26 -7.21 -3.93
CA ALA A 112 8.16 -7.89 -4.88
C ALA A 112 8.20 -7.27 -6.30
N TRP A 113 7.16 -6.54 -6.70
CA TRP A 113 7.12 -5.83 -7.98
C TRP A 113 7.82 -4.47 -7.96
N TRP A 114 8.22 -3.98 -6.78
CA TRP A 114 8.83 -2.66 -6.62
C TRP A 114 10.17 -2.57 -7.35
N GLN A 115 10.30 -1.52 -8.16
CA GLN A 115 11.49 -1.26 -8.98
C GLN A 115 12.03 0.16 -8.80
N GLY A 116 11.46 0.95 -7.88
CA GLY A 116 11.87 2.31 -7.60
C GLY A 116 13.01 2.39 -6.57
N LYS A 117 13.25 3.60 -6.03
CA LYS A 117 14.23 3.80 -4.96
C LYS A 117 13.88 2.96 -3.72
N VAL A 118 14.89 2.40 -3.07
CA VAL A 118 14.76 1.70 -1.79
C VAL A 118 15.56 2.48 -0.74
N PHE A 119 14.99 2.62 0.45
CA PHE A 119 15.66 3.09 1.65
C PHE A 119 15.79 1.90 2.60
N ASP A 120 17.01 1.59 3.00
CA ASP A 120 17.37 0.51 3.92
C ASP A 120 17.43 0.97 5.38
N GLN A 121 17.30 2.29 5.60
CA GLN A 121 17.30 2.94 6.91
C GLN A 121 16.02 3.74 7.14
N PRO A 122 15.63 4.00 8.41
CA PRO A 122 14.50 4.86 8.72
C PRO A 122 14.61 6.25 8.06
N VAL A 123 13.48 6.75 7.56
CA VAL A 123 13.44 7.98 6.75
C VAL A 123 12.71 9.12 7.44
N ARG A 124 13.03 10.35 7.03
CA ARG A 124 12.28 11.56 7.36
C ARG A 124 11.68 12.10 6.08
N LEU A 125 10.35 12.09 5.99
CA LEU A 125 9.62 12.50 4.80
C LEU A 125 8.65 13.63 5.13
N TRP A 126 8.44 14.52 4.17
CA TRP A 126 7.33 15.46 4.19
C TRP A 126 6.28 15.10 3.15
N ALA A 127 5.01 15.35 3.47
CA ALA A 127 3.91 15.38 2.51
C ALA A 127 3.18 16.72 2.67
N ALA A 128 2.98 17.41 1.56
CA ALA A 128 2.51 18.78 1.58
C ALA A 128 1.45 19.04 0.54
N GLY A 129 0.52 19.94 0.85
CA GLY A 129 -0.46 20.46 -0.10
C GLY A 129 -0.59 21.97 -0.02
N VAL A 130 -1.55 22.51 -0.78
CA VAL A 130 -1.77 23.97 -0.88
C VAL A 130 -2.08 24.60 0.47
N THR A 131 -3.09 24.06 1.16
CA THR A 131 -3.53 24.52 2.50
C THR A 131 -3.40 23.42 3.55
N GLY A 132 -3.51 23.77 4.82
CA GLY A 132 -3.54 22.82 5.93
C GLY A 132 -4.70 21.82 5.79
N GLU A 133 -5.88 22.29 5.42
CA GLU A 133 -7.06 21.45 5.16
C GLU A 133 -6.85 20.57 3.93
N GLY A 134 -6.29 21.11 2.85
CA GLY A 134 -6.00 20.33 1.64
C GLY A 134 -5.01 19.19 1.94
N THR A 135 -3.98 19.47 2.74
CA THR A 135 -3.01 18.47 3.18
C THR A 135 -3.65 17.40 4.06
N ARG A 136 -4.55 17.81 4.97
CA ARG A 136 -5.33 16.91 5.82
C ARG A 136 -6.26 16.01 5.00
N ASP A 137 -6.99 16.58 4.06
CA ASP A 137 -8.07 15.89 3.34
C ASP A 137 -7.57 15.06 2.14
N ASN A 138 -6.33 15.32 1.66
CA ASN A 138 -5.69 14.58 0.58
C ASN A 138 -4.53 13.69 1.10
N PRO A 139 -3.26 14.15 1.22
CA PRO A 139 -2.15 13.31 1.69
C PRO A 139 -2.42 12.57 3.00
N GLN A 140 -2.85 13.27 4.06
CA GLN A 140 -3.06 12.64 5.36
C GLN A 140 -4.19 11.61 5.30
N ARG A 141 -5.31 11.92 4.65
CA ARG A 141 -6.41 10.96 4.49
C ARG A 141 -5.97 9.67 3.80
N ILE A 142 -5.17 9.79 2.73
CA ILE A 142 -4.66 8.62 1.99
C ILE A 142 -3.63 7.85 2.80
N LEU A 143 -2.73 8.54 3.50
CA LEU A 143 -1.65 7.91 4.26
C LEU A 143 -2.13 7.28 5.56
N VAL A 144 -2.98 7.97 6.32
CA VAL A 144 -3.34 7.60 7.70
C VAL A 144 -4.76 7.08 7.79
N GLY A 145 -5.70 7.64 7.03
CA GLY A 145 -7.13 7.35 7.12
C GLY A 145 -7.98 8.60 7.37
N PRO A 146 -9.30 8.47 7.49
CA PRO A 146 -10.22 9.61 7.56
C PRO A 146 -9.89 10.60 8.71
N PRO A 147 -9.58 11.88 8.41
CA PRO A 147 -9.12 12.83 9.43
C PRO A 147 -10.13 13.09 10.55
N GLN A 148 -11.43 13.04 10.23
CA GLN A 148 -12.52 13.32 11.15
C GLN A 148 -12.84 12.11 12.06
N GLN A 149 -12.23 10.95 11.81
CA GLN A 149 -12.50 9.71 12.54
C GLN A 149 -11.19 9.12 13.09
N PRO A 150 -10.69 9.58 14.26
CA PRO A 150 -9.46 9.08 14.85
C PRO A 150 -9.44 7.56 15.07
N ALA A 151 -10.60 6.94 15.31
CA ALA A 151 -10.75 5.50 15.45
C ALA A 151 -10.48 4.72 14.13
N GLU A 152 -10.53 5.40 12.99
CA GLU A 152 -10.21 4.84 11.67
C GLU A 152 -8.79 5.20 11.21
N TRP A 153 -7.96 5.81 12.05
CA TRP A 153 -6.55 6.01 11.73
C TRP A 153 -5.81 4.67 11.72
N GLY A 154 -4.92 4.49 10.74
CA GLY A 154 -4.33 3.21 10.37
C GLY A 154 -5.11 2.46 9.28
N THR A 155 -6.19 3.03 8.74
CA THR A 155 -6.90 2.46 7.59
C THR A 155 -6.42 2.99 6.24
N GLY A 156 -5.40 3.87 6.23
CA GLY A 156 -4.78 4.39 5.02
C GLY A 156 -3.70 3.46 4.43
N MET A 157 -2.82 4.06 3.62
CA MET A 157 -1.67 3.38 3.03
C MET A 157 -0.62 2.99 4.08
N ILE A 158 -0.41 3.80 5.12
CA ILE A 158 0.46 3.40 6.24
C ILE A 158 -0.30 2.34 7.05
N PRO A 159 0.21 1.10 7.12
CA PRO A 159 -0.47 0.03 7.85
C PRO A 159 -0.63 0.36 9.33
N ALA A 160 -1.78 0.03 9.92
CA ALA A 160 -2.07 0.36 11.33
C ALA A 160 -1.02 -0.18 12.31
N ASP A 161 -0.46 -1.35 12.04
CA ASP A 161 0.57 -1.98 12.88
C ASP A 161 1.92 -1.24 12.82
N ALA A 162 2.16 -0.49 11.75
CA ALA A 162 3.37 0.31 11.58
C ALA A 162 3.27 1.69 12.25
N ILE A 163 2.08 2.22 12.54
CA ILE A 163 1.93 3.51 13.22
C ILE A 163 2.35 3.34 14.69
N ALA A 164 3.39 4.07 15.11
CA ALA A 164 3.83 4.11 16.50
C ALA A 164 3.09 5.21 17.27
N HIS A 165 3.13 6.44 16.72
CA HIS A 165 2.55 7.62 17.35
C HIS A 165 2.02 8.59 16.28
N THR A 166 0.97 9.33 16.62
CA THR A 166 0.47 10.47 15.85
C THR A 166 0.56 11.72 16.70
N ILE A 167 0.98 12.83 16.08
CA ILE A 167 1.13 14.11 16.75
C ILE A 167 0.12 15.06 16.11
N MET A 168 -0.79 15.59 16.94
CA MET A 168 -1.86 16.47 16.48
C MET A 168 -1.32 17.83 16.02
N GLY A 169 -1.81 18.29 14.89
CA GLY A 169 -1.63 19.66 14.43
C GLY A 169 -2.51 20.63 15.21
N ARG A 170 -2.09 21.90 15.29
CA ARG A 170 -2.82 22.96 16.01
C ARG A 170 -3.77 23.77 15.12
N ASN A 171 -3.71 23.58 13.81
CA ASN A 171 -4.27 24.55 12.86
C ASN A 171 -5.65 24.16 12.30
N ALA A 172 -5.99 22.86 12.28
CA ALA A 172 -7.28 22.38 11.77
C ALA A 172 -7.72 21.11 12.52
N ALA A 173 -9.02 20.95 12.73
CA ALA A 173 -9.58 19.77 13.39
C ALA A 173 -9.22 18.50 12.61
N GLY A 174 -8.73 17.48 13.31
CA GLY A 174 -8.30 16.21 12.72
C GLY A 174 -7.00 16.27 11.92
N ALA A 175 -6.35 17.44 11.79
CA ALA A 175 -5.05 17.54 11.13
C ALA A 175 -3.93 17.01 12.03
N LEU A 176 -3.02 16.27 11.43
CA LEU A 176 -1.79 15.81 12.06
C LEU A 176 -0.65 16.76 11.70
N ASP A 177 0.22 17.01 12.65
CA ASP A 177 1.52 17.62 12.39
C ASP A 177 2.49 16.56 11.84
N SER A 178 2.53 15.40 12.50
CA SER A 178 3.43 14.31 12.14
C SER A 178 2.95 12.93 12.60
N VAL A 179 3.52 11.90 11.99
CA VAL A 179 3.29 10.47 12.28
C VAL A 179 4.64 9.79 12.39
N VAL A 180 4.82 9.03 13.48
CA VAL A 180 5.98 8.16 13.70
C VAL A 180 5.62 6.75 13.23
N VAL A 181 6.43 6.19 12.35
CA VAL A 181 6.18 4.90 11.67
C VAL A 181 7.35 3.96 11.93
N ARG A 182 7.06 2.73 12.38
CA ARG A 182 8.06 1.68 12.55
C ARG A 182 8.60 1.24 11.19
N HIS A 183 9.93 1.24 11.06
CA HIS A 183 10.65 0.86 9.84
C HIS A 183 11.34 -0.51 10.00
N GLY A 184 11.33 -1.33 8.95
CA GLY A 184 12.08 -2.60 8.89
C GLY A 184 11.25 -3.76 8.35
N GLY A 185 10.90 -3.72 7.07
CA GLY A 185 9.96 -4.65 6.45
C GLY A 185 10.19 -6.14 6.75
N GLY A 186 9.14 -6.85 7.17
CA GLY A 186 8.91 -8.26 6.79
C GLY A 186 9.62 -9.39 7.53
N GLY A 187 10.44 -9.15 8.57
CA GLY A 187 11.00 -10.25 9.36
C GLY A 187 11.93 -9.79 10.49
N ASP A 188 11.44 -9.92 11.73
CA ASP A 188 12.13 -10.00 13.03
C ASP A 188 13.27 -9.05 13.41
N VAL A 189 13.59 -8.02 12.62
CA VAL A 189 14.52 -6.95 13.02
C VAL A 189 13.87 -5.58 12.79
N GLN A 190 13.19 -5.08 13.82
CA GLN A 190 12.73 -3.68 13.91
C GLN A 190 13.97 -2.78 13.90
N ALA A 191 14.19 -1.99 12.84
CA ALA A 191 15.44 -1.25 12.63
C ALA A 191 15.39 0.21 13.12
N GLY A 192 14.20 0.78 13.31
CA GLY A 192 14.03 2.14 13.87
C GLY A 192 12.70 2.79 13.53
N GLU A 193 12.65 4.11 13.66
CA GLU A 193 11.44 4.91 13.45
C GLU A 193 11.63 5.93 12.32
N SER A 194 10.78 5.84 11.30
CA SER A 194 10.61 6.87 10.29
C SER A 194 9.64 7.93 10.78
N VAL A 195 9.78 9.15 10.27
CA VAL A 195 8.87 10.26 10.58
C VAL A 195 8.30 10.83 9.30
N LEU A 196 6.99 10.95 9.26
CA LEU A 196 6.25 11.71 8.27
C LEU A 196 5.75 13.01 8.90
N SER A 197 6.05 14.16 8.31
CA SER A 197 5.46 15.45 8.71
C SER A 197 4.60 16.04 7.61
N PHE A 198 3.48 16.64 8.00
CA PHE A 198 2.56 17.31 7.07
C PHE A 198 2.87 18.81 7.01
N LYS A 199 2.96 19.36 5.80
CA LYS A 199 3.23 20.79 5.56
C LYS A 199 2.16 21.40 4.66
N SER A 200 1.99 22.71 4.72
CA SER A 200 1.16 23.44 3.75
C SER A 200 1.96 24.56 3.09
N TYR A 201 1.69 24.82 1.82
CA TYR A 201 2.37 25.87 1.04
C TYR A 201 2.04 27.26 1.57
N GLU A 202 0.79 27.48 2.00
CA GLU A 202 0.30 28.75 2.54
C GLU A 202 1.11 29.31 3.72
N LYS A 203 1.87 28.47 4.43
CA LYS A 203 2.68 28.86 5.58
C LYS A 203 4.00 29.53 5.19
N GLY A 204 4.28 29.63 3.90
CA GLY A 204 5.48 30.27 3.38
C GLY A 204 6.73 29.41 3.49
N ARG A 205 7.74 29.81 2.72
CA ARG A 205 9.04 29.16 2.58
C ARG A 205 9.81 29.06 3.90
N GLU A 206 9.58 29.94 4.87
CA GLU A 206 10.29 29.95 6.16
C GLU A 206 10.05 28.66 6.95
N LYS A 207 8.87 28.05 6.82
CA LYS A 207 8.52 26.79 7.50
C LYS A 207 9.10 25.54 6.85
N TRP A 208 9.79 25.72 5.73
CA TRP A 208 10.45 24.67 4.95
C TRP A 208 11.95 24.60 5.19
N GLN A 209 12.49 25.49 6.02
CA GLN A 209 13.92 25.54 6.35
C GLN A 209 14.28 24.62 7.54
N GLY A 210 15.55 24.28 7.64
CA GLY A 210 16.18 23.68 8.82
C GLY A 210 16.25 22.15 8.85
N GLU A 211 15.32 21.42 8.22
CA GLU A 211 15.28 19.96 8.35
C GLU A 211 15.99 19.23 7.18
N THR A 212 16.73 18.17 7.47
CA THR A 212 17.32 17.28 6.46
C THR A 212 16.35 16.12 6.17
N LEU A 213 15.95 15.96 4.91
CA LEU A 213 14.87 15.05 4.52
C LEU A 213 15.36 13.97 3.57
N HIS A 214 14.75 12.80 3.62
CA HIS A 214 14.94 11.72 2.65
C HIS A 214 13.97 11.83 1.48
N GLY A 215 12.88 12.56 1.66
CA GLY A 215 12.04 12.95 0.55
C GLY A 215 10.93 13.93 0.87
N VAL A 216 10.42 14.55 -0.19
CA VAL A 216 9.35 15.54 -0.15
C VAL A 216 8.29 15.20 -1.19
N TRP A 217 7.05 15.09 -0.76
CA TRP A 217 5.90 14.92 -1.65
C TRP A 217 5.11 16.22 -1.68
N PHE A 218 5.06 16.81 -2.87
CA PHE A 218 4.19 17.92 -3.21
C PHE A 218 2.89 17.39 -3.83
N ASP A 219 1.79 17.42 -3.08
CA ASP A 219 0.44 17.21 -3.59
C ASP A 219 -0.11 18.54 -4.10
N GLU A 220 -0.64 18.51 -5.32
CA GLU A 220 -0.89 19.68 -6.14
C GLU A 220 0.38 20.53 -6.41
N GLU A 221 0.22 21.57 -7.22
CA GLU A 221 1.35 22.37 -7.69
C GLU A 221 1.89 23.31 -6.59
N PRO A 222 3.18 23.20 -6.21
CA PRO A 222 3.78 24.12 -5.26
C PRO A 222 4.29 25.41 -5.94
N PRO A 223 4.32 26.55 -5.23
CA PRO A 223 5.13 27.70 -5.62
C PRO A 223 6.61 27.30 -5.83
N LEU A 224 7.27 27.93 -6.82
CA LEU A 224 8.65 27.56 -7.22
C LEU A 224 9.67 27.71 -6.08
N ASP A 225 9.50 28.72 -5.24
CA ASP A 225 10.37 28.98 -4.11
C ASP A 225 10.23 27.86 -3.05
N ILE A 226 9.02 27.39 -2.78
CA ILE A 226 8.76 26.23 -1.90
C ILE A 226 9.32 24.94 -2.50
N TYR A 227 9.12 24.73 -3.80
CA TYR A 227 9.68 23.58 -4.52
C TYR A 227 11.21 23.52 -4.39
N SER A 228 11.88 24.64 -4.69
CA SER A 228 13.34 24.76 -4.62
C SER A 228 13.87 24.58 -3.21
N GLU A 229 13.10 25.02 -2.20
CA GLU A 229 13.44 24.80 -0.80
C GLU A 229 13.38 23.31 -0.46
N GLY A 230 12.29 22.62 -0.81
CA GLY A 230 12.16 21.18 -0.59
C GLY A 230 13.27 20.36 -1.25
N LEU A 231 13.69 20.70 -2.47
CA LEU A 231 14.85 20.09 -3.12
C LEU A 231 16.14 20.26 -2.30
N THR A 232 16.37 21.46 -1.77
CA THR A 232 17.55 21.74 -0.95
C THR A 232 17.60 20.83 0.27
N ARG A 233 16.44 20.53 0.87
CA ARG A 233 16.33 19.66 2.05
C ARG A 233 16.68 18.19 1.79
N THR A 234 16.58 17.73 0.53
CA THR A 234 16.90 16.34 0.15
C THR A 234 18.33 16.17 -0.38
N ASN A 235 19.10 17.24 -0.53
CA ASN A 235 20.46 17.18 -1.10
C ASN A 235 21.44 16.38 -0.25
N ALA A 236 21.43 16.59 1.07
CA ALA A 236 22.37 15.92 1.97
C ALA A 236 22.18 14.39 2.04
N THR A 237 20.97 13.91 1.77
CA THR A 237 20.60 12.49 1.85
C THR A 237 20.57 11.79 0.49
N GLY A 238 20.76 12.53 -0.62
CA GLY A 238 20.45 12.01 -1.95
C GLY A 238 18.98 11.57 -2.07
N GLY A 239 18.10 12.27 -1.35
CA GLY A 239 16.68 11.98 -1.25
C GLY A 239 15.89 12.24 -2.53
N ILE A 240 14.59 12.00 -2.46
CA ILE A 240 13.66 12.09 -3.60
C ILE A 240 12.62 13.17 -3.42
N THR A 241 12.17 13.73 -4.53
CA THR A 241 11.06 14.67 -4.58
C THR A 241 10.04 14.16 -5.59
N ILE A 242 8.79 14.11 -5.18
CA ILE A 242 7.69 13.81 -6.09
C ILE A 242 6.67 14.94 -6.09
N VAL A 243 6.10 15.20 -7.26
CA VAL A 243 4.98 16.12 -7.45
C VAL A 243 3.81 15.34 -8.03
N THR A 244 2.63 15.44 -7.42
CA THR A 244 1.39 14.85 -7.95
C THR A 244 0.37 15.96 -8.12
N PHE A 245 0.11 16.39 -9.35
CA PHE A 245 -0.87 17.45 -9.59
C PHE A 245 -1.67 17.20 -10.86
N THR A 246 -2.80 17.89 -10.98
CA THR A 246 -3.60 17.94 -12.21
C THR A 246 -3.41 19.30 -12.88
N PRO A 247 -3.03 19.36 -14.16
CA PRO A 247 -2.85 20.63 -14.85
C PRO A 247 -4.22 21.23 -15.10
N LEU A 248 -4.57 22.26 -14.30
CA LEU A 248 -5.84 22.97 -14.42
C LEU A 248 -5.70 24.33 -15.12
N LEU A 249 -4.50 24.93 -15.18
CA LEU A 249 -4.33 26.34 -15.56
C LEU A 249 -3.15 26.64 -16.52
N GLY A 250 -2.70 25.67 -17.32
CA GLY A 250 -1.60 25.85 -18.28
C GLY A 250 -0.21 25.49 -17.74
N MET A 251 0.85 25.83 -18.47
CA MET A 251 2.24 25.48 -18.13
C MET A 251 2.78 26.37 -17.02
N SER A 252 3.03 25.80 -15.85
CA SER A 252 3.68 26.49 -14.73
C SER A 252 5.19 26.33 -14.70
N ASP A 253 5.88 27.20 -13.95
CA ASP A 253 7.35 27.18 -13.83
C ASP A 253 7.90 25.87 -13.27
N VAL A 254 7.14 25.17 -12.43
CA VAL A 254 7.51 23.84 -11.91
C VAL A 254 7.39 22.81 -13.02
N VAL A 255 6.31 22.85 -13.81
CA VAL A 255 6.08 21.92 -14.93
C VAL A 255 7.15 22.07 -16.00
N LEU A 256 7.53 23.30 -16.33
CA LEU A 256 8.57 23.58 -17.33
C LEU A 256 9.93 22.96 -16.97
N ARG A 257 10.20 22.69 -15.68
CA ARG A 257 11.43 21.99 -15.26
C ARG A 257 11.41 20.49 -15.52
N PHE A 258 10.21 19.91 -15.63
CA PHE A 258 10.03 18.48 -15.88
C PHE A 258 9.82 18.15 -17.37
N LEU A 259 9.56 19.16 -18.21
CA LEU A 259 9.35 18.97 -19.63
C LEU A 259 10.64 19.26 -20.40
N SER A 260 10.97 18.40 -21.36
CA SER A 260 11.95 18.72 -22.39
C SER A 260 11.41 19.81 -23.33
N ALA A 261 12.30 20.52 -24.04
CA ALA A 261 11.91 21.55 -25.01
C ALA A 261 10.91 21.03 -26.06
N GLU A 262 11.05 19.77 -26.49
CA GLU A 262 10.15 19.11 -27.44
C GLU A 262 8.76 18.80 -26.85
N GLU A 263 8.66 18.53 -25.55
CA GLU A 263 7.39 18.28 -24.86
C GLU A 263 6.62 19.58 -24.62
N VAL A 264 7.33 20.66 -24.31
CA VAL A 264 6.76 22.03 -24.21
C VAL A 264 6.13 22.44 -25.54
N GLU A 265 6.82 22.21 -26.67
CA GLU A 265 6.32 22.57 -27.99
C GLU A 265 5.10 21.74 -28.42
N ARG A 266 5.07 20.45 -28.05
CA ARG A 266 3.96 19.54 -28.35
C ARG A 266 2.70 19.88 -27.56
N MET A 267 2.85 20.34 -26.31
CA MET A 267 1.74 20.74 -25.44
C MET A 267 1.20 22.14 -25.73
N GLY A 268 2.02 23.04 -26.30
CA GLY A 268 1.59 24.39 -26.70
C GLY A 268 0.79 24.47 -28.01
N LYS A 269 0.68 23.35 -28.76
CA LYS A 269 -0.10 23.25 -30.01
C LYS A 269 -1.47 22.58 -29.82
N GLY A 270 -1.93 22.41 -28.58
CA GLY A 270 -3.23 21.81 -28.21
C GLY A 270 -4.28 22.84 -27.85
#